data_AF-A0A2D4MIX1-F1
#
_entry.id   AF-A0A2D4MIX1-F1
#
_cell.length_a   1.000
_cell.length_b   1.000
_cell.length_c   1.000
_cell.angle_alpha   90.00
_cell.angle_beta   90.00
_cell.angle_gamma   90.00
#
_symmetry.space_group_name_H-M   'P 1'
#
loop_
_entity.id
_entity.type
_entity.pdbx_description
1 polymer ?
#
loop_
_entity_poly.entity_id
_entity_poly.type
_entity_poly.pdbx_seq_one_letter_code
_entity_poly.pdbx_strand_id
1 'polypeptide(L)'
;MELICDKELVESLPDVAVELRDTPQRILDCMGLAIHQVLIKDLEKHAAKLQEQEGLPIDEEPIINVPLIHARVYNYDPISQIKNIRANCYGKYVALRGTVVRVSNIKPICTKMAFICSTCGNTQSFPLPDGKYTLPTKCSLPECHGRSFTADRSSPYTVTVDWQSIKI
;
A
#
# COMPACT_ATOMS: atom_id res chain seq x y z
N MET A 1 18.01 9.57 -13.33
CA MET A 1 17.70 10.14 -12.00
C MET A 1 17.01 11.48 -12.15
N GLU A 2 15.73 11.52 -12.56
CA GLU A 2 15.00 12.81 -12.61
C GLU A 2 14.37 13.14 -11.26
N LEU A 3 13.79 12.14 -10.57
CA LEU A 3 13.08 12.35 -9.31
C LEU A 3 13.97 12.92 -8.18
N ILE A 4 15.19 12.40 -8.02
CA ILE A 4 16.09 12.79 -6.92
C ILE A 4 16.85 14.09 -7.23
N CYS A 5 16.86 14.51 -8.50
CA CYS A 5 17.53 15.72 -8.95
C CYS A 5 16.56 16.89 -9.19
N ASP A 6 15.26 16.67 -8.90
CA ASP A 6 14.25 17.72 -8.99
C ASP A 6 14.49 18.79 -7.91
N LYS A 7 14.58 20.05 -8.33
CA LYS A 7 14.97 21.15 -7.44
C LYS A 7 13.89 21.46 -6.39
N GLU A 8 12.62 21.42 -6.77
CA GLU A 8 11.51 21.67 -5.84
C GLU A 8 11.41 20.55 -4.81
N LEU A 9 11.66 19.31 -5.24
CA LEU A 9 11.69 18.16 -4.33
C LEU A 9 12.86 18.23 -3.36
N VAL A 10 14.05 18.62 -3.82
CA VAL A 10 15.24 18.74 -2.94
C VAL A 10 15.12 19.92 -1.99
N GLU A 11 14.48 21.02 -2.39
CA GLU A 11 14.21 22.15 -1.49
C GLU A 11 13.21 21.78 -0.38
N SER A 12 12.17 21.01 -0.72
CA SER A 12 11.14 20.58 0.24
C SER A 12 11.56 19.36 1.09
N LEU A 13 12.38 18.48 0.54
CA LEU A 13 12.88 17.23 1.14
C LEU A 13 14.39 17.08 0.86
N PRO A 14 15.24 17.80 1.61
CA PRO A 14 16.68 17.88 1.32
C PRO A 14 17.42 16.54 1.37
N ASP A 15 16.94 15.58 2.15
CA ASP A 15 17.55 14.26 2.30
C ASP A 15 16.82 13.14 1.52
N VAL A 16 15.93 13.48 0.59
CA VAL A 16 15.09 12.48 -0.11
C VAL A 16 15.90 11.35 -0.76
N ALA A 17 17.10 11.65 -1.27
CA ALA A 17 18.00 10.65 -1.85
C ALA A 17 18.47 9.59 -0.84
N VAL A 18 18.85 10.07 0.35
CA VAL A 18 19.37 9.25 1.45
C VAL A 18 18.22 8.49 2.09
N GLU A 19 17.11 9.16 2.35
CA GLU A 19 15.92 8.56 2.96
C GLU A 19 15.28 7.52 2.05
N LEU A 20 15.26 7.74 0.73
CA LEU A 20 14.79 6.73 -0.22
C LEU A 20 15.69 5.49 -0.20
N ARG A 21 17.01 5.68 -0.08
CA ARG A 21 17.96 4.56 -0.03
C ARG A 21 17.89 3.79 1.28
N ASP A 22 17.90 4.48 2.41
CA ASP A 22 18.09 3.87 3.73
C ASP A 22 16.76 3.57 4.45
N THR A 23 15.67 4.27 4.08
CA THR A 23 14.31 4.07 4.60
C THR A 23 13.23 4.09 3.49
N PRO A 24 13.34 3.22 2.46
CA PRO A 24 12.47 3.27 1.28
C PRO A 24 10.99 3.16 1.58
N GLN A 25 10.60 2.28 2.51
CA GLN A 25 9.18 2.05 2.85
C GLN A 25 8.50 3.36 3.22
N ARG A 26 9.12 4.14 4.13
CA ARG A 26 8.57 5.42 4.57
C ARG A 26 8.40 6.41 3.41
N ILE A 27 9.42 6.56 2.56
CA ILE A 27 9.37 7.51 1.45
C ILE A 27 8.34 7.10 0.40
N LEU A 28 8.27 5.81 0.06
CA LEU A 28 7.30 5.30 -0.91
C LEU A 28 5.86 5.42 -0.38
N ASP A 29 5.65 5.19 0.92
CA ASP A 29 4.35 5.38 1.57
C ASP A 29 3.95 6.87 1.58
N CYS A 30 4.89 7.78 1.88
CA CYS A 30 4.66 9.22 1.80
C CYS A 30 4.31 9.66 0.36
N MET A 31 5.00 9.14 -0.65
CA MET A 31 4.68 9.41 -2.06
C MET A 31 3.30 8.87 -2.42
N GLY A 32 2.96 7.64 -2.00
CA GLY A 32 1.63 7.06 -2.22
C GLY A 32 0.52 7.90 -1.60
N LEU A 33 0.73 8.39 -0.37
CA LEU A 33 -0.21 9.28 0.31
C LEU A 33 -0.35 10.64 -0.39
N ALA A 34 0.76 11.24 -0.83
CA ALA A 34 0.72 12.52 -1.56
C ALA A 34 -0.06 12.39 -2.87
N ILE A 35 0.17 11.32 -3.64
CA ILE A 35 -0.57 11.03 -4.87
C ILE A 35 -2.05 10.82 -4.56
N HIS A 36 -2.37 10.08 -3.50
CA HIS A 36 -3.75 9.83 -3.07
C HIS A 36 -4.48 11.13 -2.74
N GLN A 37 -3.85 12.04 -2.00
CA GLN A 37 -4.42 13.35 -1.67
C GLN A 37 -4.67 14.23 -2.89
N VAL A 38 -3.73 14.26 -3.85
CA VAL A 38 -3.89 15.02 -5.09
C VAL A 38 -5.05 14.47 -5.92
N LEU A 39 -5.11 13.15 -6.10
CA LEU A 39 -6.18 12.51 -6.86
C LEU A 39 -7.55 12.71 -6.24
N ILE A 40 -7.68 12.65 -4.91
CA ILE A 40 -8.94 12.94 -4.22
C ILE A 40 -9.40 14.36 -4.54
N LYS A 41 -8.54 15.36 -4.34
CA LYS A 41 -8.88 16.77 -4.59
C LYS A 41 -9.27 17.02 -6.05
N ASP A 42 -8.61 16.38 -7.00
CA ASP A 42 -8.94 16.54 -8.41
C ASP A 42 -10.25 15.85 -8.77
N LEU A 43 -10.56 14.71 -8.16
CA LEU A 43 -11.84 14.02 -8.35
C LEU A 43 -13.00 14.79 -7.70
N GLU A 44 -12.80 15.39 -6.52
CA GLU A 44 -13.77 16.29 -5.88
C GLU A 44 -14.11 17.48 -6.78
N LYS A 45 -13.09 18.13 -7.35
CA LYS A 45 -13.30 19.25 -8.29
C LYS A 45 -14.07 18.81 -9.54
N HIS A 46 -13.80 17.61 -10.06
CA HIS A 46 -14.51 17.09 -11.23
C HIS A 46 -15.97 16.76 -10.88
N ALA A 47 -16.22 16.16 -9.71
CA ALA A 47 -17.57 15.88 -9.24
C ALA A 47 -18.40 17.17 -9.05
N ALA A 48 -17.81 18.21 -8.44
CA ALA A 48 -18.48 19.51 -8.27
C ALA A 48 -18.87 20.14 -9.61
N LYS A 49 -17.98 20.11 -10.62
CA LYS A 49 -18.28 20.61 -11.97
C LYS A 49 -19.40 19.83 -12.66
N LEU A 50 -19.47 18.51 -12.46
CA LEU A 50 -20.54 17.68 -13.03
C LEU A 50 -21.88 17.96 -12.36
N GLN A 51 -21.91 18.14 -11.04
CA GLN A 51 -23.13 18.49 -10.30
C GLN A 51 -23.72 19.83 -10.76
N GLU A 52 -22.87 20.84 -11.02
CA GLU A 52 -23.28 22.13 -11.58
C GLU A 52 -23.88 21.99 -13.01
N GLN A 53 -23.37 21.05 -13.81
CA GLN A 53 -23.82 20.83 -15.19
C GLN A 53 -25.10 19.99 -15.28
N GLU A 54 -25.27 19.00 -14.40
CA GLU A 54 -26.39 18.06 -14.44
C GLU A 54 -27.58 18.47 -13.55
N GLY A 55 -27.47 19.53 -12.75
CA GLY A 55 -28.59 20.07 -11.96
C GLY A 55 -29.11 19.10 -10.88
N LEU A 56 -28.26 18.19 -10.42
CA LEU A 56 -28.57 17.21 -9.38
C LEU A 56 -28.68 17.87 -7.99
N PRO A 57 -29.51 17.33 -7.08
CA PRO A 57 -29.67 17.88 -5.73
C PRO A 57 -28.35 17.87 -4.92
N ILE A 58 -28.12 18.95 -4.16
CA ILE A 58 -26.88 19.28 -3.44
C ILE A 58 -26.58 18.34 -2.25
N ASP A 59 -27.52 17.47 -1.88
CA ASP A 59 -27.48 16.70 -0.63
C ASP A 59 -26.70 15.38 -0.69
N GLU A 60 -26.18 14.98 -1.87
CA GLU A 60 -25.36 13.76 -2.02
C GLU A 60 -23.89 14.11 -2.23
N GLU A 61 -23.09 14.02 -1.16
CA GLU A 61 -21.63 14.10 -1.25
C GLU A 61 -21.12 12.97 -2.17
N PRO A 62 -20.26 13.28 -3.16
CA PRO A 62 -19.75 12.28 -4.07
C PRO A 62 -18.90 11.26 -3.29
N ILE A 63 -19.26 9.98 -3.38
CA ILE A 63 -18.49 8.90 -2.76
C ILE A 63 -17.21 8.69 -3.56
N ILE A 64 -16.12 9.32 -3.11
CA ILE A 64 -14.79 9.20 -3.70
C ILE A 64 -14.02 8.10 -2.98
N ASN A 65 -13.88 6.95 -3.62
CA ASN A 65 -13.10 5.84 -3.12
C ASN A 65 -11.85 5.63 -3.97
N VAL A 66 -10.73 6.23 -3.54
CA VAL A 66 -9.42 6.00 -4.17
C VAL A 66 -8.72 4.86 -3.41
N PRO A 67 -8.39 3.74 -4.08
CA PRO A 67 -7.72 2.62 -3.43
C PRO A 67 -6.29 2.98 -3.00
N LEU A 68 -5.67 2.11 -2.20
CA LEU A 68 -4.28 2.28 -1.77
C LEU A 68 -3.34 2.39 -2.97
N ILE A 69 -2.56 3.46 -3.01
CA ILE A 69 -1.58 3.75 -4.07
C ILE A 69 -0.20 3.31 -3.62
N HIS A 70 0.44 2.47 -4.44
CA HIS A 70 1.81 2.04 -4.22
C HIS A 70 2.74 2.78 -5.19
N ALA A 71 3.54 3.69 -4.66
CA ALA A 71 4.57 4.36 -5.45
C ALA A 71 5.66 3.35 -5.85
N ARG A 72 6.09 3.38 -7.12
CA ARG A 72 7.17 2.54 -7.65
C ARG A 72 8.17 3.38 -8.42
N VAL A 73 9.42 3.38 -7.97
CA VAL A 73 10.50 4.15 -8.59
C VAL A 73 11.17 3.32 -9.68
N TYR A 74 11.23 3.87 -10.89
CA TYR A 74 11.95 3.30 -12.03
C TYR A 74 13.31 4.00 -12.22
N ASN A 75 14.22 3.32 -12.92
CA ASN A 75 15.54 3.86 -13.27
C ASN A 75 16.35 4.37 -12.05
N TYR A 76 16.34 3.60 -10.96
CA TYR A 76 17.16 3.88 -9.79
C TYR A 76 18.61 3.45 -10.04
N ASP A 77 19.53 4.37 -9.81
CA ASP A 77 20.97 4.16 -9.93
C ASP A 77 21.66 4.30 -8.57
N PRO A 78 22.76 3.56 -8.32
CA PRO A 78 23.43 2.63 -9.23
C PRO A 78 22.81 1.22 -9.25
N ILE A 79 22.86 0.56 -10.41
CA ILE A 79 22.50 -0.86 -10.53
C ILE A 79 23.54 -1.73 -9.83
N SER A 80 23.11 -2.46 -8.80
CA SER A 80 23.92 -3.41 -8.05
C SER A 80 23.92 -4.80 -8.71
N GLN A 81 25.10 -5.40 -8.83
CA GLN A 81 25.23 -6.78 -9.29
C GLN A 81 24.76 -7.75 -8.19
N ILE A 82 24.07 -8.84 -8.57
CA ILE A 82 23.51 -9.81 -7.62
C ILE A 82 24.57 -10.34 -6.64
N LYS A 83 25.80 -10.60 -7.11
CA LYS A 83 26.92 -11.06 -6.28
C LYS A 83 27.36 -10.06 -5.19
N ASN A 84 26.98 -8.79 -5.31
CA ASN A 84 27.31 -7.74 -4.33
C ASN A 84 26.22 -7.56 -3.27
N ILE A 85 25.08 -8.27 -3.39
CA ILE A 85 24.01 -8.20 -2.40
C ILE A 85 24.41 -8.99 -1.16
N ARG A 86 24.59 -8.27 -0.06
CA ARG A 86 25.00 -8.78 1.25
C ARG A 86 24.06 -8.25 2.33
N ALA A 87 24.29 -8.67 3.58
CA ALA A 87 23.49 -8.24 4.73
C ALA A 87 23.37 -6.71 4.87
N ASN A 88 24.39 -5.94 4.47
CA ASN A 88 24.37 -4.47 4.52
C ASN A 88 23.31 -3.82 3.61
N CYS A 89 22.77 -4.56 2.64
CA CYS A 89 21.68 -4.10 1.76
C CYS A 89 20.30 -4.35 2.37
N TYR A 90 20.20 -5.06 3.49
CA TYR A 90 18.92 -5.35 4.14
C TYR A 90 18.21 -4.05 4.53
N GLY A 91 16.93 -3.95 4.19
CA GLY A 91 16.10 -2.76 4.46
C GLY A 91 16.41 -1.56 3.54
N LYS A 92 17.38 -1.64 2.63
CA LYS A 92 17.76 -0.56 1.73
C LYS A 92 17.14 -0.70 0.35
N TYR A 93 16.97 0.42 -0.35
CA TYR A 93 16.54 0.43 -1.74
C TYR A 93 17.72 0.13 -2.67
N VAL A 94 17.58 -0.91 -3.49
CA VAL A 94 18.63 -1.35 -4.42
C VAL A 94 18.01 -1.67 -5.78
N ALA A 95 18.70 -1.28 -6.85
CA ALA A 95 18.39 -1.74 -8.21
C ALA A 95 19.26 -2.95 -8.56
N LEU A 96 18.67 -3.96 -9.20
CA LEU A 96 19.37 -5.18 -9.61
C LEU A 96 19.19 -5.43 -11.10
N ARG A 97 20.19 -6.07 -11.71
CA ARG A 97 20.11 -6.61 -13.06
C ARG A 97 20.59 -8.07 -13.05
N GLY A 98 19.82 -8.94 -13.68
CA GLY A 98 20.15 -10.35 -13.83
C GLY A 98 19.24 -11.05 -14.85
N THR A 99 19.44 -12.35 -15.02
CA THR A 99 18.70 -13.16 -15.99
C THR A 99 17.67 -14.00 -15.26
N VAL A 100 16.40 -13.92 -15.67
CA VAL A 100 15.34 -14.73 -15.08
C VAL A 100 15.52 -16.20 -15.46
N VAL A 101 15.68 -17.07 -14.46
CA VAL A 101 15.86 -18.52 -14.63
C VAL A 101 14.55 -19.28 -14.48
N ARG A 102 13.67 -18.83 -13.57
CA ARG A 102 12.40 -19.49 -13.28
C ARG A 102 11.36 -18.49 -12.80
N VAL A 103 10.12 -18.70 -13.21
CA VAL A 103 8.96 -17.93 -12.77
C VAL A 103 7.93 -18.90 -12.20
N SER A 104 7.31 -18.55 -11.06
CA SER A 104 6.18 -19.31 -10.52
C SER A 104 4.86 -18.87 -11.12
N ASN A 105 3.83 -19.71 -10.97
CA ASN A 105 2.45 -19.25 -11.16
C ASN A 105 2.13 -18.14 -10.15
N ILE A 106 1.23 -17.25 -10.56
CA ILE A 106 0.66 -16.22 -9.69
C ILE A 106 -0.24 -16.91 -8.66
N LYS A 107 -0.15 -16.48 -7.41
CA LYS A 107 -0.99 -16.96 -6.31
C LYS A 107 -1.53 -15.75 -5.53
N PRO A 108 -2.81 -15.74 -5.14
CA PRO A 108 -3.32 -14.69 -4.28
C PRO A 108 -2.76 -14.87 -2.86
N ILE A 109 -2.26 -13.79 -2.27
CA ILE A 109 -1.86 -13.69 -0.86
C ILE A 109 -2.82 -12.76 -0.14
N CYS A 110 -3.39 -13.22 0.97
CA CYS A 110 -4.23 -12.38 1.83
C CYS A 110 -3.35 -11.52 2.74
N THR A 111 -3.38 -10.20 2.55
CA THR A 111 -2.58 -9.24 3.34
C THR A 111 -3.36 -8.65 4.51
N LYS A 112 -4.69 -8.61 4.41
CA LYS A 112 -5.61 -8.26 5.49
C LYS A 112 -6.81 -9.18 5.44
N MET A 113 -7.27 -9.66 6.59
CA MET A 113 -8.45 -10.52 6.69
C MET A 113 -9.47 -9.87 7.61
N ALA A 114 -10.74 -9.87 7.20
CA ALA A 114 -11.83 -9.49 8.05
C ALA A 114 -12.17 -10.63 9.02
N PHE A 115 -12.37 -10.27 10.28
CA PHE A 115 -12.73 -11.17 11.35
C PHE A 115 -13.98 -10.68 12.06
N ILE A 116 -14.97 -11.57 12.20
CA ILE A 116 -16.21 -11.32 12.93
C ILE A 116 -16.05 -11.84 14.35
N CYS A 117 -16.21 -10.97 15.34
CA CYS A 117 -16.19 -11.35 16.75
C CYS A 117 -17.39 -12.24 17.08
N SER A 118 -17.15 -13.43 17.64
CA SER A 118 -18.24 -14.36 18.00
C SER A 118 -19.12 -13.86 19.16
N THR A 119 -18.65 -12.87 19.93
CA THR A 119 -19.38 -12.33 21.09
C THR A 119 -20.30 -11.18 20.73
N CYS A 120 -19.79 -10.18 20.01
CA CYS A 120 -20.54 -8.95 19.68
C CYS A 120 -20.93 -8.83 18.21
N GLY A 121 -20.47 -9.74 17.34
CA GLY A 121 -20.72 -9.68 15.90
C GLY A 121 -19.93 -8.60 15.15
N ASN A 122 -19.09 -7.81 15.83
CA ASN A 122 -18.32 -6.75 15.17
C ASN A 122 -17.29 -7.31 14.18
N THR A 123 -17.23 -6.72 13.00
CA THR A 123 -16.23 -7.03 11.97
C THR A 123 -15.01 -6.13 12.14
N GLN A 124 -13.81 -6.71 12.15
CA GLN A 124 -12.55 -5.99 12.22
C GLN A 124 -11.57 -6.50 11.15
N SER A 125 -10.84 -5.59 10.49
CA SER A 125 -9.76 -5.95 9.58
C SER A 125 -8.47 -6.18 10.38
N PHE A 126 -7.79 -7.30 10.12
CA PHE A 126 -6.54 -7.65 10.79
C PHE A 126 -5.43 -7.94 9.77
N PRO A 127 -4.23 -7.34 9.90
CA PRO A 127 -3.13 -7.56 8.98
C PRO A 127 -2.56 -8.98 9.13
N LEU A 128 -2.27 -9.62 8.00
CA LEU A 128 -1.65 -10.94 7.90
C LEU A 128 -0.25 -10.81 7.28
N PRO A 129 0.81 -10.60 8.08
CA PRO A 129 2.17 -10.46 7.56
C PRO A 129 2.61 -11.74 6.84
N ASP A 130 3.25 -11.58 5.69
CA ASP A 130 3.64 -12.67 4.77
C ASP A 130 2.48 -13.56 4.29
N GLY A 131 1.22 -13.15 4.46
CA GLY A 131 0.07 -14.00 4.17
C GLY A 131 -0.15 -15.15 5.16
N LYS A 132 0.56 -15.14 6.30
CA LYS A 132 0.39 -16.16 7.34
C LYS A 132 -0.91 -15.91 8.08
N TYR A 133 -1.73 -16.95 8.18
CA TYR A 133 -2.99 -16.86 8.90
C TYR A 133 -2.74 -16.68 10.40
N THR A 134 -3.22 -15.55 10.93
CA THR A 134 -3.14 -15.22 12.36
C THR A 134 -4.46 -14.62 12.79
N LEU A 135 -4.93 -15.01 13.98
CA LEU A 135 -6.18 -14.52 14.55
C LEU A 135 -5.93 -13.27 15.42
N PRO A 136 -6.89 -12.33 15.48
CA PRO A 136 -6.87 -11.28 16.49
C PRO A 136 -6.93 -11.87 17.89
N THR A 137 -6.23 -11.25 18.84
CA THR A 137 -6.25 -11.68 20.24
C THR A 137 -7.36 -11.02 21.06
N LYS A 138 -7.88 -9.89 20.58
CA LYS A 138 -8.89 -9.06 21.27
C LYS A 138 -9.82 -8.40 20.24
N CYS A 139 -11.05 -8.15 20.66
CA CYS A 139 -12.00 -7.40 19.86
C CYS A 139 -11.56 -5.93 19.78
N SER A 140 -11.80 -5.28 18.64
CA SER A 140 -11.52 -3.85 18.46
C SER A 140 -12.48 -2.94 19.24
N LEU A 141 -13.65 -3.46 19.66
CA LEU A 141 -14.59 -2.71 20.49
C LEU A 141 -14.16 -2.72 21.96
N PRO A 142 -13.98 -1.55 22.61
CA PRO A 142 -13.53 -1.46 24.01
C PRO A 142 -14.45 -2.20 25.01
N GLU A 143 -15.76 -2.12 24.77
CA GLU A 143 -16.80 -2.76 25.61
C GLU A 143 -16.85 -4.29 25.45
N CYS A 144 -16.18 -4.85 24.44
CA CYS A 144 -16.23 -6.27 24.13
C CYS A 144 -14.95 -6.99 24.55
N HIS A 145 -15.07 -7.98 25.44
CA HIS A 145 -13.97 -8.86 25.84
C HIS A 145 -13.88 -10.15 25.02
N GLY A 146 -14.50 -10.18 23.83
CA GLY A 146 -14.47 -11.32 22.93
C GLY A 146 -13.05 -11.67 22.49
N ARG A 147 -12.76 -12.98 22.47
CA ARG A 147 -11.47 -13.57 22.04
C ARG A 147 -11.61 -14.63 20.95
N SER A 148 -12.84 -14.85 20.49
CA SER A 148 -13.17 -15.80 19.43
C SER A 148 -13.58 -15.04 18.18
N PHE A 149 -13.03 -15.45 17.03
CA PHE A 149 -13.19 -14.76 15.76
C PHE A 149 -13.38 -15.74 14.61
N THR A 150 -14.30 -15.41 13.72
CA THR A 150 -14.54 -16.14 12.47
C THR A 150 -14.04 -15.31 11.29
N ALA A 151 -13.25 -15.89 10.40
CA ALA A 151 -12.77 -15.20 9.20
C ALA A 151 -13.89 -15.01 8.17
N ASP A 152 -14.07 -13.78 7.70
CA ASP A 152 -14.99 -13.42 6.61
C ASP A 152 -14.21 -13.08 5.34
N ARG A 153 -14.18 -14.05 4.41
CA ARG A 153 -13.44 -13.94 3.14
C ARG A 153 -14.14 -13.07 2.11
N SER A 154 -15.46 -12.89 2.23
CA SER A 154 -16.29 -12.08 1.31
C SER A 154 -16.33 -10.61 1.69
N SER A 155 -15.86 -10.26 2.88
CA SER A 155 -15.84 -8.89 3.37
C SER A 155 -14.99 -7.98 2.47
N PRO A 156 -15.41 -6.72 2.20
CA PRO A 156 -14.58 -5.72 1.54
C PRO A 156 -13.32 -5.36 2.36
N TYR A 157 -13.30 -5.71 3.66
CA TYR A 157 -12.13 -5.51 4.53
C TYR A 157 -11.09 -6.63 4.42
N THR A 158 -11.38 -7.69 3.64
CA THR A 158 -10.43 -8.73 3.28
C THR A 158 -9.72 -8.32 2.00
N VAL A 159 -8.40 -8.15 2.09
CA VAL A 159 -7.56 -7.69 0.99
C VAL A 159 -6.63 -8.81 0.57
N THR A 160 -6.67 -9.13 -0.72
CA THR A 160 -5.74 -10.06 -1.37
C THR A 160 -4.91 -9.34 -2.43
N VAL A 161 -3.64 -9.72 -2.55
CA VAL A 161 -2.74 -9.23 -3.58
C VAL A 161 -2.16 -10.39 -4.36
N ASP A 162 -1.95 -10.21 -5.64
CA ASP A 162 -1.29 -11.21 -6.48
C ASP A 162 0.19 -11.29 -6.14
N TRP A 163 0.65 -12.50 -5.87
CA TRP A 163 2.04 -12.79 -5.56
C TRP A 163 2.65 -13.70 -6.61
N GLN A 164 3.85 -13.34 -7.04
CA GLN A 164 4.63 -14.14 -7.97
C GLN A 164 6.09 -14.18 -7.54
N SER A 165 6.68 -15.37 -7.53
CA SER A 165 8.09 -15.55 -7.24
C SER A 165 8.87 -15.68 -8.54
N ILE A 166 9.88 -14.84 -8.71
CA ILE A 166 10.81 -14.86 -9.83
C ILE A 166 12.20 -15.19 -9.29
N LYS A 167 12.82 -16.23 -9.85
CA LYS A 167 14.23 -16.56 -9.60
C LYS A 167 15.08 -15.93 -10.68
N ILE A 168 15.94 -15.02 -10.25
CA ILE A 168 16.98 -14.34 -11.04
C ILE A 168 18.33 -15.03 -10.77
#